data_AF-A0A645IHP2-F1
#
_entry.id   AF-A0A645IHP2-F1
#
_cell.length_a   1.000
_cell.length_b   1.000
_cell.length_c   1.000
_cell.angle_alpha   90.00
_cell.angle_beta   90.00
_cell.angle_gamma   90.00
#
_symmetry.space_group_name_H-M   'P 1'
#
loop_
_entity.id
_entity.type
_entity.pdbx_description
1 polymer ?
#
loop_
_entity_poly.entity_id
_entity_poly.type
_entity_poly.pdbx_seq_one_letter_code
_entity_poly.pdbx_strand_id
1 'polypeptide(L)'
;MLLAKYDNLVFPDAFLKRWVLATNENLTVETLEADYSKMIADLKWQLIKDKIAKANDTKIETSDIEEYAKKITKAQFAQYGMVGMDDELVANYAKDMLKKEETLKGIIEKVAENKVFDIVKANVKLETKEISIEDFNKMFEN
;
A
#
# COMPACT_ATOMS: atom_id res chain seq x y z
N MET A 1 -2.50 5.18 15.28
CA MET A 1 -2.88 6.61 15.38
C MET A 1 -4.12 6.99 14.56
N LEU A 2 -4.25 6.61 13.27
CA LEU A 2 -5.51 6.83 12.53
C LEU A 2 -6.55 5.73 12.77
N LEU A 3 -6.15 4.46 12.75
CA LEU A 3 -7.03 3.33 13.08
C LEU A 3 -7.69 3.49 14.45
N ALA A 4 -6.90 3.90 15.46
CA ALA A 4 -7.37 4.13 16.83
C ALA A 4 -8.51 5.17 16.94
N LYS A 5 -8.57 6.16 16.04
CA LYS A 5 -9.67 7.14 16.02
C LYS A 5 -10.98 6.54 15.50
N TYR A 6 -10.91 5.40 14.83
CA TYR A 6 -12.03 4.68 14.24
C TYR A 6 -12.22 3.29 14.86
N ASP A 7 -11.68 3.05 16.06
CA ASP A 7 -11.83 1.76 16.76
C ASP A 7 -13.29 1.42 17.05
N ASN A 8 -14.13 2.45 17.23
CA ASN A 8 -15.57 2.35 17.46
C ASN A 8 -16.40 2.06 16.19
N LEU A 9 -15.77 1.89 15.02
CA LEU A 9 -16.50 1.45 13.82
C LEU A 9 -17.06 0.05 14.06
N VAL A 10 -18.38 -0.06 13.96
CA VAL A 10 -19.11 -1.32 14.12
C VAL A 10 -19.16 -2.02 12.76
N PHE A 11 -18.71 -3.26 12.73
CA PHE A 11 -18.80 -4.13 11.55
C PHE A 11 -19.87 -5.21 11.77
N PRO A 12 -20.55 -5.67 10.71
CA PRO A 12 -21.50 -6.77 10.83
C PRO A 12 -20.73 -8.09 10.91
N ASP A 13 -20.14 -8.37 12.08
CA ASP A 13 -19.10 -9.40 12.21
C ASP A 13 -19.59 -10.78 11.79
N ALA A 14 -20.79 -11.16 12.22
CA ALA A 14 -21.40 -12.45 11.85
C ALA A 14 -21.58 -12.61 10.33
N PHE A 15 -21.93 -11.54 9.63
CA PHE A 15 -22.08 -11.57 8.17
C PHE A 15 -20.72 -11.69 7.48
N LEU A 16 -19.74 -10.87 7.87
CA LEU A 16 -18.39 -10.91 7.30
C LEU A 16 -17.74 -12.28 7.56
N LYS A 17 -17.87 -12.76 8.80
CA LYS A 17 -17.80 -14.15 9.25
C LYS A 17 -18.07 -15.18 8.15
N ARG A 18 -19.37 -15.26 7.88
CA ARG A 18 -20.00 -16.19 6.94
C ARG A 18 -19.58 -15.94 5.50
N TRP A 19 -19.44 -14.67 5.12
CA TRP A 19 -19.08 -14.29 3.75
C TRP A 19 -17.66 -14.71 3.40
N VAL A 20 -16.68 -14.51 4.31
CA VAL A 20 -15.30 -14.92 4.09
C VAL A 20 -15.20 -16.45 3.94
N LEU A 21 -15.87 -17.22 4.80
CA LEU A 21 -15.92 -18.69 4.68
C LEU A 21 -16.58 -19.15 3.39
N ALA A 22 -17.62 -18.46 2.95
CA ALA A 22 -18.34 -18.80 1.71
C ALA A 22 -17.57 -18.45 0.44
N THR A 23 -16.62 -17.52 0.52
CA THR A 23 -15.84 -17.03 -0.63
C THR A 23 -14.42 -17.59 -0.69
N ASN A 24 -13.96 -18.24 0.37
CA ASN A 24 -12.63 -18.83 0.45
C ASN A 24 -12.69 -20.30 0.89
N GLU A 25 -12.69 -21.20 -0.10
CA GLU A 25 -12.80 -22.65 0.10
C GLU A 25 -11.63 -23.25 0.90
N ASN A 26 -10.50 -22.53 0.99
CA ASN A 26 -9.29 -22.98 1.68
C ASN A 26 -9.19 -22.47 3.13
N LEU A 27 -10.14 -21.65 3.59
CA LEU A 27 -10.10 -21.05 4.92
C LEU A 27 -10.93 -21.87 5.93
N THR A 28 -10.29 -22.30 7.01
CA THR A 28 -11.00 -22.98 8.11
C THR A 28 -11.58 -21.97 9.10
N VAL A 29 -12.57 -22.40 9.88
CA VAL A 29 -13.18 -21.58 10.94
C VAL A 29 -12.14 -21.16 11.99
N GLU A 30 -11.22 -22.06 12.33
CA GLU A 30 -10.16 -21.79 13.32
C GLU A 30 -9.18 -20.72 12.84
N THR A 31 -8.72 -20.81 11.59
CA THR A 31 -7.85 -19.79 10.98
C THR A 31 -8.58 -18.45 10.84
N LEU A 32 -9.85 -18.49 10.45
CA LEU A 32 -10.66 -17.29 10.37
C LEU A 32 -10.75 -16.59 11.73
N GLU A 33 -11.10 -17.30 12.80
CA GLU A 33 -11.21 -16.69 14.13
C GLU A 33 -9.87 -16.10 14.61
N ALA A 34 -8.75 -16.77 14.32
CA ALA A 34 -7.43 -16.29 14.66
C ALA A 34 -7.05 -14.98 13.91
N ASP A 35 -7.34 -14.92 12.61
CA ASP A 35 -6.93 -13.81 11.76
C ASP A 35 -8.03 -12.74 11.54
N TYR A 36 -9.25 -12.98 12.02
CA TYR A 36 -10.39 -12.08 11.80
C TYR A 36 -10.11 -10.64 12.26
N SER A 37 -9.43 -10.50 13.40
CA SER A 37 -9.03 -9.21 13.94
C SER A 37 -8.12 -8.43 12.99
N LYS A 38 -7.17 -9.11 12.33
CA LYS A 38 -6.29 -8.52 11.32
C LYS A 38 -7.09 -8.18 10.06
N MET A 39 -7.95 -9.07 9.60
CA MET A 39 -8.81 -8.83 8.42
C MET A 39 -9.70 -7.59 8.61
N ILE A 40 -10.26 -7.39 9.81
CA ILE A 40 -11.03 -6.19 10.15
C ILE A 40 -10.14 -4.95 10.22
N ALA A 41 -8.93 -5.04 10.76
CA ALA A 41 -7.98 -3.93 10.75
C ALA A 41 -7.62 -3.51 9.31
N ASP A 42 -7.37 -4.47 8.42
CA ASP A 42 -7.08 -4.24 7.01
C ASP A 42 -8.29 -3.63 6.28
N LEU A 43 -9.50 -4.14 6.53
CA LEU A 43 -10.73 -3.58 5.98
C LEU A 43 -10.95 -2.14 6.46
N LYS A 44 -10.78 -1.87 7.76
CA LYS A 44 -10.83 -0.52 8.34
C LYS A 44 -9.82 0.39 7.63
N TRP A 45 -8.59 -0.07 7.45
CA TRP A 45 -7.55 0.70 6.77
C TRP A 45 -7.93 1.02 5.33
N GLN A 46 -8.45 0.04 4.59
CA GLN A 46 -8.91 0.25 3.21
C GLN A 46 -10.03 1.29 3.14
N LEU A 47 -11.02 1.20 4.02
CA LEU A 47 -12.12 2.17 4.08
C LEU A 47 -11.63 3.59 4.41
N ILE A 48 -10.65 3.73 5.31
CA ILE A 48 -10.02 5.02 5.63
C ILE A 48 -9.31 5.58 4.40
N LYS A 49 -8.51 4.77 3.71
CA LYS A 49 -7.81 5.19 2.48
C LYS A 49 -8.81 5.66 1.41
N ASP A 50 -9.87 4.90 1.19
CA ASP A 50 -10.92 5.25 0.23
C ASP A 50 -11.62 6.56 0.59
N LYS A 51 -11.89 6.79 1.89
CA LYS A 51 -12.49 8.03 2.37
C LYS A 51 -11.58 9.23 2.18
N ILE A 52 -10.28 9.08 2.47
CA ILE A 52 -9.29 10.15 2.27
C ILE A 52 -9.16 10.47 0.78
N ALA A 53 -9.02 9.44 -0.08
CA ALA A 53 -8.93 9.62 -1.52
C ALA A 53 -10.16 10.35 -2.09
N LYS A 54 -11.37 9.93 -1.69
CA LYS A 54 -12.62 10.57 -2.12
C LYS A 54 -12.75 12.01 -1.61
N ALA A 55 -12.41 12.27 -0.36
CA ALA A 55 -12.52 13.61 0.23
C ALA A 55 -11.58 14.63 -0.42
N ASN A 56 -10.49 14.17 -1.05
CA ASN A 56 -9.48 15.01 -1.69
C ASN A 56 -9.53 14.93 -3.22
N ASP A 57 -10.61 14.39 -3.81
CA ASP A 57 -10.76 14.15 -5.26
C ASP A 57 -9.48 13.57 -5.90
N THR A 58 -8.88 12.58 -5.24
CA THR A 58 -7.59 12.03 -5.63
C THR A 58 -7.74 11.28 -6.97
N LYS A 59 -7.19 11.88 -8.03
CA LYS A 59 -7.13 11.28 -9.36
C LYS A 59 -5.78 10.64 -9.59
N ILE A 60 -5.80 9.45 -10.20
CA ILE A 60 -4.60 8.77 -10.67
C ILE A 60 -4.45 9.16 -12.12
N GLU A 61 -3.41 9.92 -12.41
CA GLU A 61 -3.08 10.35 -13.76
C GLU A 61 -2.17 9.31 -14.41
N THR A 62 -2.19 9.23 -15.74
CA THR A 62 -1.29 8.36 -16.49
C THR A 62 0.17 8.67 -16.20
N SER A 63 0.51 9.94 -15.98
CA SER A 63 1.88 10.34 -15.61
C SER A 63 2.33 9.74 -14.29
N ASP A 64 1.45 9.62 -13.28
CA ASP A 64 1.81 9.02 -11.99
C ASP A 64 2.14 7.52 -12.15
N ILE A 65 1.37 6.84 -12.99
CA ILE A 65 1.56 5.42 -13.32
C ILE A 65 2.89 5.23 -14.04
N GLU A 66 3.19 6.06 -15.04
CA GLU A 66 4.44 6.00 -15.80
C GLU A 66 5.67 6.31 -14.93
N GLU A 67 5.60 7.32 -14.08
CA GLU A 67 6.68 7.68 -13.16
C GLU A 67 6.94 6.56 -12.16
N TYR A 68 5.88 5.98 -11.59
CA TYR A 68 6.01 4.87 -10.66
C TYR A 68 6.56 3.61 -11.35
N ALA A 69 6.12 3.32 -12.57
CA ALA A 69 6.65 2.23 -13.39
C ALA A 69 8.15 2.41 -13.64
N LYS A 70 8.59 3.61 -14.05
CA LYS A 70 10.02 3.93 -14.23
C LYS A 70 10.80 3.75 -12.94
N LYS A 71 10.24 4.15 -11.79
CA LYS A 71 10.87 3.95 -10.46
C LYS A 71 11.08 2.47 -10.15
N ILE A 72 10.07 1.62 -10.40
CA ILE A 72 10.19 0.17 -10.23
C ILE A 72 11.27 -0.38 -11.17
N THR A 73 11.26 0.00 -12.44
CA THR A 73 12.25 -0.45 -13.42
C THR A 73 13.67 -0.07 -13.01
N LYS A 74 13.90 1.17 -12.55
CA LYS A 74 15.20 1.61 -12.02
C LYS A 74 15.62 0.77 -10.80
N ALA A 75 14.70 0.47 -9.90
CA ALA A 75 14.98 -0.37 -8.74
C ALA A 75 15.33 -1.82 -9.13
N GLN A 76 14.61 -2.40 -10.11
CA GLN A 76 14.90 -3.73 -10.65
C GLN A 76 16.28 -3.77 -11.31
N PHE A 77 16.63 -2.79 -12.15
CA PHE A 77 17.95 -2.71 -12.77
C PHE A 77 19.06 -2.56 -11.74
N ALA A 78 18.86 -1.72 -10.71
CA ALA A 78 19.83 -1.57 -9.62
C ALA A 78 20.06 -2.89 -8.86
N GLN A 79 19.04 -3.73 -8.67
CA GLN A 79 19.19 -5.06 -8.06
C GLN A 79 20.08 -6.00 -8.89
N TYR A 80 20.10 -5.83 -10.21
CA TYR A 80 21.00 -6.57 -11.11
C TYR A 80 22.36 -5.88 -11.32
N GLY A 81 22.67 -4.83 -10.55
CA GLY A 81 23.93 -4.08 -10.66
C GLY A 81 23.98 -3.11 -11.85
N MET A 82 22.86 -2.93 -12.56
CA MET A 82 22.73 -2.03 -13.71
C MET A 82 22.30 -0.64 -13.22
N VAL A 83 23.20 0.06 -12.54
CA VAL A 83 22.95 1.43 -12.03
C VAL A 83 23.25 2.45 -13.13
N GLY A 84 22.41 3.49 -13.25
CA GLY A 84 22.63 4.57 -14.21
C GLY A 84 22.24 4.22 -15.65
N MET A 85 21.30 3.30 -15.85
CA MET A 85 20.75 3.00 -17.16
C MET A 85 20.13 4.25 -17.80
N ASP A 86 20.24 4.31 -19.13
CA ASP A 86 19.67 5.37 -19.93
C ASP A 86 18.15 5.51 -19.71
N ASP A 87 17.66 6.75 -19.62
CA ASP A 87 16.26 7.05 -19.31
C ASP A 87 15.30 6.56 -20.41
N GLU A 88 15.74 6.48 -21.67
CA GLU A 88 14.95 5.95 -22.78
C GLU A 88 14.76 4.44 -22.63
N LEU A 89 15.82 3.72 -22.25
CA LEU A 89 15.73 2.28 -21.98
C LEU A 89 14.80 1.99 -20.80
N VAL A 90 14.92 2.76 -19.71
CA VAL A 90 14.03 2.65 -18.55
C VAL A 90 12.58 2.91 -18.96
N ALA A 91 12.32 3.94 -19.76
CA ALA A 91 10.99 4.30 -20.20
C ALA A 91 10.36 3.20 -21.09
N ASN A 92 11.14 2.61 -22.00
CA ASN A 92 10.67 1.53 -22.86
C ASN A 92 10.30 0.27 -22.05
N TYR A 93 11.17 -0.13 -21.12
CA TYR A 93 10.88 -1.28 -20.25
C TYR A 93 9.69 -1.03 -19.33
N ALA A 94 9.57 0.18 -18.77
CA ALA A 94 8.42 0.58 -17.97
C ALA A 94 7.11 0.50 -18.77
N LYS A 95 7.10 0.94 -20.04
CA LYS A 95 5.94 0.79 -20.93
C LYS A 95 5.59 -0.67 -21.19
N ASP A 96 6.59 -1.51 -21.45
CA ASP A 96 6.36 -2.94 -21.67
C ASP A 96 5.81 -3.64 -20.43
N MET A 97 6.29 -3.25 -19.25
CA MET A 97 5.77 -3.72 -17.97
C MET A 97 4.29 -3.36 -17.78
N LEU A 98 3.88 -2.15 -18.17
CA LEU A 98 2.49 -1.67 -18.06
C LEU A 98 1.52 -2.35 -19.05
N LYS A 99 1.99 -3.05 -20.07
CA LYS A 99 1.13 -3.86 -20.96
C LYS A 99 0.54 -5.08 -20.25
N LYS A 100 1.15 -5.52 -19.15
CA LYS A 100 0.63 -6.63 -18.34
C LYS A 100 -0.44 -6.10 -17.40
N GLU A 101 -1.69 -6.54 -17.60
CA GLU A 101 -2.85 -6.04 -16.85
C GLU A 101 -2.70 -6.20 -15.34
N GLU A 102 -2.20 -7.34 -14.87
CA GLU A 102 -1.92 -7.58 -13.45
C GLU A 102 -0.90 -6.57 -12.88
N THR A 103 0.16 -6.31 -13.63
CA THR A 103 1.20 -5.35 -13.22
C THR A 103 0.68 -3.92 -13.24
N LEU A 104 -0.09 -3.55 -14.25
CA LEU A 104 -0.75 -2.25 -14.33
C LEU A 104 -1.66 -2.02 -13.13
N LYS A 105 -2.51 -3.01 -12.80
CA LYS A 105 -3.42 -2.93 -11.65
C LYS A 105 -2.66 -2.75 -10.34
N GLY A 106 -1.61 -3.55 -10.11
CA GLY A 106 -0.78 -3.41 -8.91
C GLY A 106 -0.07 -2.05 -8.80
N ILE A 107 0.38 -1.50 -9.94
CA ILE A 107 0.97 -0.15 -9.98
C ILE A 107 -0.06 0.92 -9.65
N ILE A 108 -1.27 0.84 -10.23
CA ILE A 108 -2.36 1.78 -9.94
C ILE A 108 -2.69 1.78 -8.44
N GLU A 109 -2.84 0.60 -7.84
CA GLU A 109 -3.11 0.46 -6.40
C GLU A 109 -2.00 1.10 -5.56
N LYS A 110 -0.74 0.90 -5.95
CA LYS A 110 0.39 1.43 -5.19
C LYS A 110 0.55 2.95 -5.35
N VAL A 111 0.27 3.48 -6.53
CA VAL A 111 0.21 4.94 -6.78
C VAL A 111 -0.91 5.56 -5.94
N ALA A 112 -2.10 4.96 -5.91
CA ALA A 112 -3.22 5.42 -5.09
C ALA A 112 -2.83 5.47 -3.61
N GLU A 113 -2.19 4.41 -3.11
CA GLU A 113 -1.71 4.33 -1.73
C GLU A 113 -0.70 5.43 -1.41
N ASN A 114 0.30 5.65 -2.26
CA ASN A 114 1.30 6.70 -2.06
C ASN A 114 0.66 8.09 -2.01
N LYS A 115 -0.28 8.40 -2.92
CA LYS A 115 -1.01 9.67 -2.90
C LYS A 115 -1.80 9.87 -1.61
N VAL A 116 -2.49 8.83 -1.13
CA VAL A 116 -3.19 8.88 0.15
C VAL A 116 -2.21 9.14 1.31
N PHE A 117 -1.04 8.49 1.31
CA PHE A 117 -0.02 8.75 2.32
C PHE A 117 0.53 10.18 2.28
N ASP A 118 0.74 10.73 1.09
CA ASP A 118 1.25 12.09 0.94
C ASP A 118 0.22 13.13 1.38
N ILE A 119 -1.07 12.90 1.10
CA ILE A 119 -2.18 13.69 1.66
C ILE A 119 -2.17 13.63 3.18
N VAL A 120 -2.03 12.43 3.77
CA VAL A 120 -1.96 12.29 5.23
C VAL A 120 -0.76 13.06 5.79
N LYS A 121 0.44 12.91 5.22
CA LYS A 121 1.65 13.62 5.65
C LYS A 121 1.49 15.14 5.60
N ALA A 122 0.85 15.66 4.56
CA ALA A 122 0.60 17.10 4.42
C ALA A 122 -0.38 17.66 5.48
N ASN A 123 -1.25 16.80 6.03
CA ASN A 123 -2.29 17.19 6.99
C ASN A 123 -1.96 16.82 8.44
N VAL A 124 -0.81 16.19 8.71
CA VAL A 124 -0.34 15.87 10.05
C VAL A 124 0.94 16.63 10.37
N LYS A 125 1.14 16.95 11.66
CA LYS A 125 2.40 17.52 12.13
C LYS A 125 3.45 16.40 12.16
N LEU A 126 4.50 16.52 11.36
CA LEU A 126 5.64 15.63 11.40
C LEU A 126 6.64 16.12 12.45
N GLU A 127 7.04 15.25 13.36
CA GLU A 127 8.08 15.54 14.35
C GLU A 127 9.35 14.78 13.96
N THR A 128 10.33 15.51 13.44
CA THR A 128 11.64 14.94 13.09
C THR A 128 12.46 14.76 14.36
N LYS A 129 12.85 13.51 14.65
CA LYS A 129 13.73 13.18 15.78
C LYS A 129 15.06 12.69 15.24
N GLU A 130 16.14 13.33 15.66
CA GLU A 130 17.49 12.84 15.42
C GLU A 130 17.77 11.68 16.38
N ILE A 131 18.25 10.55 15.83
CA ILE A 131 18.59 9.35 16.58
C ILE A 131 20.00 8.91 16.17
N SER A 132 20.74 8.34 17.12
CA SER A 132 22.05 7.77 16.83
C SER A 132 21.91 6.47 16.02
N ILE A 133 22.98 6.07 15.31
CA ILE A 133 23.03 4.77 14.62
C ILE A 133 22.82 3.61 15.62
N GLU A 134 23.38 3.74 16.82
CA GLU A 134 23.22 2.75 17.90
C GLU A 134 21.75 2.62 18.33
N ASP A 135 21.05 3.74 18.50
CA ASP A 135 19.62 3.72 18.86
C ASP A 135 18.74 3.24 17.71
N PHE A 136 19.10 3.53 16.46
CA PHE A 136 18.42 2.98 15.29
C PHE A 136 18.59 1.46 15.24
N ASN A 137 19.80 0.93 15.41
CA ASN A 137 20.07 -0.51 15.39
C ASN A 137 19.29 -1.25 16.48
N LYS A 138 19.22 -0.68 17.70
CA LYS A 138 18.40 -1.24 18.79
C LYS A 138 16.91 -1.36 18.46
N MET A 139 16.36 -0.59 17.52
CA MET A 139 14.96 -0.73 17.11
C MET A 139 14.70 -1.99 16.26
N PHE A 140 15.74 -2.60 15.70
CA PHE A 140 15.66 -3.79 14.85
C PHE A 140 16.26 -5.04 15.49
N GLU A 141 16.89 -4.91 16.65
CA GLU A 141 17.28 -6.04 17.50
C GLU A 141 16.03 -6.60 18.20
N ASN A 142 15.38 -7.56 17.53
CA ASN A 142 14.49 -8.55 18.17
C ASN A 142 15.15 -9.92 18.13
#